data_AF-A0A9D5PX39-F1
#
_entry.id   AF-A0A9D5PX39-F1
#
_cell.length_a   1.000
_cell.length_b   1.000
_cell.length_c   1.000
_cell.angle_alpha   90.00
_cell.angle_beta   90.00
_cell.angle_gamma   90.00
#
_symmetry.space_group_name_H-M   'P 1'
#
loop_
_entity.id
_entity.type
_entity.pdbx_description
1 polymer ?
#
loop_
_entity_poly.entity_id
_entity_poly.type
_entity_poly.pdbx_seq_one_letter_code
_entity_poly.pdbx_strand_id
1 'polypeptide(L)' 'MITKELFGKKPCGCPVDAYTLTNKNGASVVILTLGGIIQQINMPDRDGKMADLVCG' A
#
# COMPACT_ATOMS: atom_id res chain seq x y z
N MET A 1 -8.65 6.63 5.97
CA MET A 1 -9.00 5.32 6.55
C MET A 1 -7.75 4.45 6.44
N ILE A 2 -7.43 3.71 7.49
CA ILE A 2 -6.26 2.82 7.49
C ILE A 2 -6.80 1.42 7.73
N THR A 3 -6.52 0.50 6.82
CA THR A 3 -6.84 -0.92 6.96
C THR A 3 -5.55 -1.73 7.03
N LYS A 4 -5.58 -2.81 7.81
CA LYS A 4 -4.47 -3.75 7.95
C LYS A 4 -4.96 -5.13 7.56
N GLU A 5 -4.21 -5.79 6.70
CA GLU A 5 -4.50 -7.15 6.24
C GLU A 5 -3.23 -8.00 6.28
N LEU A 6 -3.39 -9.31 6.53
CA LEU A 6 -2.25 -10.23 6.52
C LEU A 6 -1.88 -10.52 5.05
N PHE A 7 -0.75 -10.01 4.60
CA PHE A 7 -0.27 -10.22 3.22
C PHE A 7 0.28 -11.64 3.03
N GLY A 8 1.01 -12.13 4.04
CA GLY A 8 1.61 -13.45 3.98
C GLY A 8 2.57 -13.72 5.12
N LYS A 9 3.31 -14.82 5.03
CA LYS A 9 4.39 -15.15 5.96
C LYS A 9 5.71 -15.21 5.22
N LYS A 10 6.74 -14.62 5.83
CA LYS A 10 8.12 -14.76 5.38
C LYS A 10 8.53 -16.23 5.52
N PRO A 11 9.49 -16.73 4.72
CA PRO A 11 10.08 -18.06 4.93
C PRO A 11 10.71 -18.23 6.34
N CYS A 12 11.12 -17.13 6.99
CA CYS A 12 11.53 -17.11 8.41
C CYS A 12 10.37 -17.19 9.43
N GLY A 13 9.12 -17.38 9.00
CA GLY A 13 7.95 -17.51 9.90
C GLY A 13 7.38 -16.19 10.43
N CYS A 14 8.05 -15.05 10.22
CA CYS A 14 7.49 -13.76 10.59
C CYS A 14 6.29 -13.39 9.71
N PRO A 15 5.17 -12.89 10.28
CA PRO A 15 4.07 -12.36 9.49
C PRO A 15 4.48 -11.10 8.73
N VAL A 16 3.95 -10.95 7.52
CA VAL A 16 3.97 -9.72 6.73
C VAL A 16 2.55 -9.17 6.73
N ASP A 17 2.42 -7.96 7.23
CA ASP A 17 1.16 -7.21 7.21
C ASP A 17 1.23 -6.18 6.08
N ALA A 18 0.14 -6.05 5.34
CA ALA A 18 -0.10 -4.95 4.41
C ALA A 18 -0.95 -3.89 5.12
N TYR A 19 -0.47 -2.65 5.08
CA TYR A 19 -1.18 -1.48 5.56
C TYR A 19 -1.64 -0.66 4.38
N THR A 20 -2.95 -0.55 4.21
CA THR A 20 -3.57 0.26 3.18
C THR A 20 -4.06 1.56 3.79
N LEU A 21 -3.42 2.67 3.43
CA LEU A 21 -3.81 4.01 3.86
C LEU A 21 -4.54 4.70 2.73
N THR A 22 -5.84 4.95 2.90
CA THR A 22 -6.68 5.65 1.93
C THR A 22 -7.07 7.03 2.45
N ASN A 23 -6.76 8.08 1.70
CA ASN A 23 -7.18 9.45 2.01
C ASN A 23 -8.56 9.76 1.40
N LYS A 24 -9.26 10.78 1.93
CA LYS A 24 -10.58 11.21 1.46
C LYS A 24 -10.60 11.65 -0.01
N ASN A 25 -9.45 12.03 -0.55
CA ASN A 25 -9.28 12.45 -1.95
C ASN A 25 -9.02 11.27 -2.92
N GLY A 26 -9.22 10.01 -2.48
CA GLY A 26 -9.03 8.82 -3.33
C GLY A 26 -7.61 8.26 -3.36
N ALA A 27 -6.62 9.01 -2.90
CA ALA A 27 -5.24 8.51 -2.78
C ALA A 27 -5.18 7.27 -1.87
N SER A 28 -4.55 6.19 -2.29
CA SER A 28 -4.32 4.99 -1.48
C SER A 28 -2.87 4.53 -1.55
N VAL A 29 -2.31 4.12 -0.42
CA VAL A 29 -0.93 3.63 -0.34
C VAL A 29 -0.93 2.30 0.38
N VAL A 30 -0.29 1.28 -0.21
CA VAL A 30 -0.12 -0.05 0.37
C VAL A 30 1.32 -0.24 0.80
N ILE A 31 1.54 -0.42 2.10
CA ILE A 31 2.86 -0.57 2.71
C ILE A 31 2.97 -1.96 3.34
N LEU A 32 4.01 -2.70 2.99
CA LEU A 32 4.31 -3.98 3.61
C LEU A 32 5.28 -3.81 4.79
N THR A 33 5.06 -4.55 5.87
CA THR A 33 6.04 -4.67 6.98
C THR A 33 7.28 -5.49 6.61
N LEU A 34 7.33 -6.00 5.38
CA LEU A 34 8.49 -6.67 4.81
C LEU A 34 9.57 -5.66 4.40
N GLY A 35 10.28 -5.10 5.38
CA GLY A 35 11.36 -4.14 5.11
C GLY A 35 10.88 -2.74 4.67
N GLY A 36 9.59 -2.43 4.84
CA GLY A 36 9.03 -1.13 4.46
C GLY A 36 8.80 -0.96 2.96
N ILE A 37 8.67 -2.09 2.23
CA ILE A 37 8.38 -2.07 0.79
C ILE A 37 7.03 -1.40 0.56
N ILE A 38 7.04 -0.36 -0.27
CA ILE A 38 5.82 0.24 -0.77
C ILE A 38 5.38 -0.60 -1.97
N GLN A 39 4.30 -1.35 -1.80
CA GLN A 39 3.76 -2.21 -2.85
C GLN A 39 3.02 -1.38 -3.91
N GLN A 40 2.27 -0.37 -3.47
CA GLN A 40 1.40 0.39 -4.35
C GLN A 40 1.18 1.81 -3.83
N ILE A 41 1.19 2.79 -4.72
CA ILE A 41 0.82 4.18 -4.44
C ILE A 41 -0.14 4.60 -5.54
N ASN A 42 -1.43 4.65 -5.23
CA ASN A 42 -2.41 5.34 -6.04
C ASN A 42 -2.53 6.76 -5.55
N MET A 43 -2.21 7.72 -6.41
CA MET A 43 -2.38 9.12 -6.10
C MET A 43 -3.20 9.79 -7.20
N PRO A 44 -4.18 10.64 -6.86
CA PRO A 44 -4.83 11.46 -7.85
C PRO A 44 -3.82 12.46 -8.40
N ASP A 45 -3.69 12.50 -9.72
CA ASP A 45 -2.97 13.55 -10.42
C ASP A 45 -3.73 14.89 -10.29
N ARG A 46 -3.12 15.99 -10.74
CA ARG A 46 -3.70 17.34 -10.71
C ARG A 46 -5.08 17.42 -11.36
N ASP A 47 -5.37 16.56 -12.35
CA ASP A 47 -6.65 16.46 -13.03
C ASP A 47 -7.65 15.48 -12.37
N GLY A 48 -7.35 14.97 -11.17
CA GLY A 48 -8.19 14.03 -10.43
C GLY A 48 -8.16 12.59 -10.96
N LYS A 49 -7.30 12.30 -11.94
CA LYS A 49 -7.10 10.93 -12.45
C LYS A 49 -6.24 10.14 -11.49
N MET A 50 -6.73 9.01 -11.00
CA MET A 50 -5.94 8.09 -10.20
C MET A 50 -4.90 7.40 -11.08
N ALA A 51 -3.63 7.56 -10.74
CA ALA A 51 -2.53 6.84 -11.37
C ALA A 51 -1.80 6.01 -10.31
N ASP A 52 -1.44 4.79 -10.69
CA ASP A 52 -0.52 3.97 -9.91
C ASP A 52 0.91 4.44 -10.21
N LEU A 53 1.62 4.89 -9.18
CA LEU A 53 2.94 5.49 -9.29
C LEU A 53 4.07 4.50 -8.95
N VAL A 54 3.74 3.24 -8.65
CA VAL A 54 4.74 2.21 -8.34
C VAL A 54 4.96 1.31 -9.57
N CYS A 55 6.23 1.15 -9.97
CA CYS A 55 6.63 0.03 -10.83
C CYS A 55 6.72 -1.22 -9.95
N GLY A 56 5.83 -2.18 -10.18
CA GLY A 56 5.86 -3.50 -9.53
C GLY A 56 7.09 -4.32 -9.87
#